data_AF-A0A7J5E8Z8-F1
#
_entry.id   AF-A0A7J5E8Z8-F1
#
_cell.length_a   1.000
_cell.length_b   1.000
_cell.length_c   1.000
_cell.angle_alpha   90.00
_cell.angle_beta   90.00
_cell.angle_gamma   90.00
#
_symmetry.space_group_name_H-M   'P 1'
#
loop_
_entity.id
_entity.type
_entity.pdbx_description
1 polymer ?
#
loop_
_entity_poly.entity_id
_entity_poly.type
_entity_poly.pdbx_seq_one_letter_code
_entity_poly.pdbx_strand_id
1 'polypeptide(L)'
;MADKIFVGRRKNAVARVYLRNGSGKITINDREFENYFPLKTNRDDVVLPLKLSETFGKYDINVNVNGGGNTGQSEAIRLGISRALVDINPEFRT
;
A
#
# COMPACT_ATOMS: atom_id res chain seq x y z
N MET A 1 12.27 -12.81 3.30
CA MET A 1 12.42 -11.63 2.41
C MET A 1 11.17 -11.61 1.53
N ALA A 2 10.58 -10.47 1.17
CA ALA A 2 9.60 -10.47 0.07
C ALA A 2 10.42 -10.30 -1.20
N ASP A 3 10.31 -11.22 -2.17
CA ASP A 3 11.23 -11.29 -3.31
C ASP A 3 11.07 -10.16 -4.33
N LYS A 4 9.98 -9.38 -4.26
CA LYS A 4 9.66 -8.35 -5.24
C LYS A 4 9.25 -7.03 -4.61
N ILE A 5 9.86 -5.94 -5.07
CA ILE A 5 9.59 -4.57 -4.63
C ILE A 5 8.62 -3.92 -5.60
N PHE A 6 7.48 -3.47 -5.10
CA PHE A 6 6.51 -2.73 -5.90
C PHE A 6 6.64 -1.24 -5.61
N VAL A 7 6.74 -0.44 -6.66
CA VAL A 7 6.95 1.00 -6.52
C VAL A 7 5.68 1.73 -6.93
N GLY A 8 5.20 2.62 -6.07
CA GLY A 8 4.17 3.59 -6.37
C GLY A 8 4.74 5.01 -6.30
N ARG A 9 4.36 5.87 -7.25
CA ARG A 9 4.81 7.27 -7.29
C ARG A 9 3.62 8.17 -7.55
N ARG A 10 3.50 9.24 -6.78
CA ARG A 10 2.47 10.27 -6.98
C ARG A 10 3.02 11.62 -6.59
N LYS A 11 2.94 12.60 -7.50
CA LYS A 11 3.56 13.92 -7.33
C LYS A 11 5.04 13.74 -6.92
N ASN A 12 5.43 14.24 -5.76
CA ASN A 12 6.78 14.13 -5.21
C ASN A 12 6.96 12.97 -4.21
N ALA A 13 5.94 12.13 -4.01
CA ALA A 13 5.98 10.99 -3.10
C ALA A 13 6.36 9.70 -3.82
N VAL A 14 7.29 8.95 -3.22
CA VAL A 14 7.74 7.63 -3.69
C VAL A 14 7.50 6.61 -2.59
N ALA A 15 6.72 5.58 -2.91
CA ALA A 15 6.39 4.47 -2.03
C ALA A 15 7.02 3.17 -2.56
N ARG A 16 7.72 2.44 -1.69
CA ARG A 16 8.24 1.10 -1.92
C ARG A 16 7.45 0.13 -1.05
N VAL A 17 6.64 -0.71 -1.69
CA VAL A 17 5.73 -1.66 -1.07
C VAL A 17 6.33 -3.05 -1.13
N TYR A 18 6.35 -3.71 0.00
CA TYR A 18 6.69 -5.11 0.18
C TYR A 18 5.43 -5.84 0.63
N LEU A 19 5.02 -6.82 -0.16
CA LEU A 19 3.83 -7.61 0.11
C LEU A 19 4.26 -9.03 0.48
N ARG A 20 3.64 -9.58 1.53
CA ARG A 20 3.81 -10.97 1.97
C ARG A 20 2.45 -11.57 2.30
N ASN A 21 2.31 -12.87 2.13
CA ASN A 21 1.13 -13.60 2.59
C ASN A 21 1.14 -13.64 4.12
N GLY A 22 0.02 -13.26 4.76
CA GLY A 22 0.00 -13.07 6.20
C GLY A 22 -1.35 -12.64 6.76
N SER A 23 -1.31 -11.97 7.91
CA SER A 23 -2.48 -11.65 8.75
C SER A 23 -3.22 -10.35 8.41
N GLY A 24 -2.74 -9.57 7.44
CA GLY A 24 -3.33 -8.27 7.10
C GLY A 24 -2.67 -7.08 7.76
N LYS A 25 -1.48 -7.24 8.36
CA LYS A 25 -0.80 -6.17 9.07
C LYS A 25 -0.21 -5.17 8.09
N ILE A 26 -0.57 -3.89 8.23
CA ILE A 26 -0.06 -2.79 7.41
C ILE A 26 0.87 -1.91 8.25
N THR A 27 2.11 -1.79 7.80
CA THR A 27 3.16 -0.97 8.44
C THR A 27 3.74 0.03 7.45
N ILE A 28 3.97 1.26 7.89
CA ILE A 28 4.48 2.36 7.07
C ILE A 28 5.64 3.02 7.81
N ASN A 29 6.84 3.01 7.23
CA ASN A 29 8.07 3.54 7.85
C ASN A 29 8.20 3.12 9.32
N ASP A 30 8.04 1.81 9.58
CA ASP A 30 8.10 1.19 10.91
C ASP A 30 7.05 1.67 11.93
N ARG A 31 6.02 2.39 11.47
CA ARG A 31 4.87 2.82 12.27
C ARG A 31 3.60 2.10 11.82
N GLU A 32 2.64 2.01 12.73
CA GLU A 32 1.31 1.53 12.36
C GLU A 32 0.63 2.51 11.41
N PHE A 33 -0.05 1.94 10.43
CA PHE A 33 -0.79 2.66 9.41
C PHE A 33 -1.76 3.71 9.97
N GLU A 34 -2.46 3.39 11.06
CA GLU A 34 -3.41 4.31 11.71
C GLU A 34 -2.71 5.51 12.37
N ASN A 35 -1.54 5.28 12.95
CA ASN A 35 -0.73 6.33 13.56
C ASN A 35 -0.05 7.22 12.51
N TYR A 36 0.26 6.68 11.33
CA TYR A 36 0.91 7.43 10.24
C TYR A 36 -0.06 8.38 9.53
N PHE A 37 -1.30 7.95 9.27
CA PHE A 37 -2.32 8.77 8.63
C PHE A 37 -3.41 9.17 9.64
N PRO A 38 -3.41 10.42 10.15
CA PRO A 38 -4.43 10.85 11.11
C PRO A 38 -5.82 11.01 10.46
N LEU A 39 -5.87 11.37 9.17
CA LEU A 39 -7.14 11.52 8.44
C LEU A 39 -7.65 10.18 7.94
N LYS A 40 -8.93 9.88 8.20
CA LYS A 40 -9.62 8.69 7.68
C LYS A 40 -9.61 8.61 6.15
N THR A 41 -9.80 9.73 5.45
CA THR A 41 -9.78 9.77 3.98
C THR A 41 -8.49 9.17 3.40
N ASN A 42 -7.34 9.55 3.95
CA ASN A 42 -6.04 9.02 3.51
C ASN A 42 -5.90 7.53 3.85
N ARG A 43 -6.53 7.06 4.94
CA ARG A 43 -6.55 5.64 5.28
C ARG A 43 -7.39 4.85 4.27
N ASP A 44 -8.59 5.33 3.97
CA ASP A 44 -9.48 4.69 3.00
C ASP A 44 -8.82 4.58 1.62
N ASP A 45 -8.06 5.58 1.18
CA ASP A 45 -7.28 5.53 -0.06
C ASP A 45 -6.27 4.38 -0.12
N VAL A 46 -5.54 4.13 0.97
CA VAL A 46 -4.53 3.05 1.03
C VAL A 46 -5.19 1.68 1.00
N VAL A 47 -6.36 1.56 1.66
CA VAL A 47 -7.07 0.29 1.82
C VAL A 47 -7.98 -0.02 0.63
N LEU A 48 -8.36 0.99 -0.17
CA LEU A 48 -9.22 0.86 -1.35
C LEU A 48 -8.85 -0.32 -2.27
N PRO A 49 -7.59 -0.51 -2.71
CA PRO A 49 -7.25 -1.62 -3.60
C PRO A 49 -7.48 -2.99 -2.95
N LEU A 50 -7.24 -3.12 -1.64
CA LEU A 50 -7.45 -4.37 -0.90
C LEU A 50 -8.94 -4.70 -0.71
N LYS A 51 -9.77 -3.65 -0.56
CA LYS A 51 -11.24 -3.77 -0.51
C LYS A 51 -11.78 -4.23 -1.86
N LEU A 52 -11.33 -3.62 -2.96
CA LEU A 52 -11.77 -3.95 -4.31
C LEU A 52 -11.38 -5.37 -4.74
N SER A 53 -10.20 -5.83 -4.34
CA SER A 53 -9.72 -7.18 -4.66
C SER A 53 -10.15 -8.26 -3.66
N GLU A 54 -11.04 -7.93 -2.70
CA GLU A 54 -11.50 -8.83 -1.62
C GLU A 54 -10.35 -9.60 -0.92
N THR A 55 -9.20 -8.94 -0.82
CA THR A 55 -7.96 -9.51 -0.27
C THR A 55 -7.54 -8.82 1.03
N PHE A 56 -8.44 -8.01 1.58
CA PHE A 56 -8.30 -7.45 2.91
C PHE A 56 -8.09 -8.57 3.95
N GLY A 57 -7.03 -8.46 4.75
CA GLY A 57 -6.68 -9.45 5.77
C GLY A 57 -5.85 -10.65 5.29
N LYS A 58 -5.55 -10.79 3.98
CA LYS A 58 -4.78 -11.93 3.45
C LYS A 58 -3.28 -11.66 3.29
N TYR A 59 -2.89 -10.38 3.25
CA TYR A 59 -1.51 -9.98 3.00
C TYR A 59 -1.00 -9.01 4.07
N ASP A 60 0.19 -9.29 4.58
CA ASP A 60 0.96 -8.32 5.35
C ASP A 60 1.70 -7.38 4.39
N ILE A 61 1.61 -6.08 4.67
CA ILE A 61 2.13 -5.03 3.81
C ILE A 61 3.09 -4.18 4.63
N ASN A 62 4.34 -4.11 4.18
CA ASN A 62 5.31 -3.17 4.71
C ASN A 62 5.63 -2.14 3.63
N VAL A 63 5.58 -0.86 3.98
CA VAL A 63 5.78 0.23 3.03
C VAL A 63 6.80 1.23 3.54
N ASN A 64 7.80 1.51 2.70
CA ASN A 64 8.72 2.62 2.92
C ASN A 64 8.33 3.77 1.99
N VAL A 65 7.96 4.91 2.56
CA VAL A 65 7.57 6.10 1.82
C VAL A 65 8.49 7.27 2.11
N ASN A 66 8.84 8.02 1.08
CA ASN A 66 9.63 9.24 1.18
C ASN A 66 9.12 10.32 0.23
N GLY A 67 9.27 11.58 0.64
CA GLY A 67 8.88 12.76 -0.12
C GLY A 67 7.38 13.08 -0.11
N GLY A 68 7.03 14.26 -0.60
CA GLY A 68 5.65 14.76 -0.67
C GLY A 68 5.03 15.06 0.70
N GLY A 69 3.69 15.00 0.76
CA GLY A 69 2.90 15.11 1.99
C GLY A 69 1.89 13.96 2.11
N ASN A 70 1.15 13.88 3.21
CA ASN A 70 0.33 12.71 3.57
C ASN A 70 -0.62 12.24 2.46
N THR A 71 -1.32 13.15 1.78
CA THR A 71 -2.23 12.79 0.67
C THR A 71 -1.50 12.26 -0.56
N GLY A 72 -0.35 12.84 -0.90
CA GLY A 72 0.45 12.32 -2.01
C GLY A 72 1.06 10.96 -1.69
N GLN A 73 1.41 10.73 -0.42
CA GLN A 73 1.92 9.46 0.05
C GLN A 73 0.83 8.38 0.05
N SER A 74 -0.39 8.64 0.55
CA SER A 74 -1.47 7.64 0.52
C SER A 74 -1.79 7.18 -0.90
N GLU A 75 -1.90 8.10 -1.85
CA GLU A 75 -2.10 7.79 -3.28
C GLU A 75 -0.91 7.00 -3.88
N ALA A 76 0.33 7.32 -3.50
CA ALA A 76 1.51 6.58 -3.95
C ALA A 76 1.51 5.14 -3.41
N ILE A 77 1.17 4.96 -2.14
CA ILE A 77 1.05 3.62 -1.52
C ILE A 77 -0.04 2.83 -2.22
N ARG A 78 -1.21 3.44 -2.46
CA ARG A 78 -2.33 2.84 -3.18
C ARG A 78 -1.87 2.24 -4.51
N LEU A 79 -1.14 3.02 -5.31
CA LEU A 79 -0.61 2.55 -6.60
C LEU A 79 0.39 1.40 -6.45
N GLY A 80 1.24 1.44 -5.42
CA GLY A 80 2.19 0.36 -5.13
C GLY A 80 1.49 -0.95 -4.76
N ILE A 81 0.44 -0.88 -3.93
CA ILE A 81 -0.37 -2.05 -3.54
C ILE A 81 -1.11 -2.62 -4.74
N SER A 82 -1.77 -1.78 -5.55
CA SER A 82 -2.46 -2.24 -6.77
C SER A 82 -1.50 -2.99 -7.71
N ARG A 83 -0.28 -2.48 -7.89
CA ARG A 83 0.74 -3.17 -8.72
C ARG A 83 1.15 -4.51 -8.13
N ALA A 84 1.27 -4.59 -6.81
CA ALA A 84 1.56 -5.85 -6.13
C ALA A 84 0.44 -6.87 -6.32
N LEU A 85 -0.82 -6.46 -6.21
CA LEU A 85 -1.98 -7.33 -6.40
C LEU A 85 -2.12 -7.83 -7.83
N VAL A 86 -1.93 -6.97 -8.84
CA VAL A 86 -1.97 -7.36 -10.26
C VAL A 86 -0.88 -8.37 -10.62
N ASP A 87 0.28 -8.30 -9.95
CA ASP A 87 1.36 -9.27 -10.15
C ASP A 87 1.02 -10.65 -9.58
N ILE A 88 0.26 -10.69 -8.49
CA ILE A 88 -0.20 -11.93 -7.85
C ILE A 88 -1.35 -12.55 -8.63
N ASN A 89 -2.34 -11.75 -9.00
CA ASN A 89 -3.42 -12.17 -9.88
C ASN A 89 -3.67 -11.09 -10.96
N PRO A 90 -3.35 -11.36 -12.24
CA PRO A 90 -3.55 -10.40 -13.32
C PRO A 90 -5.01 -10.04 -13.58
N GLU A 91 -5.97 -10.81 -13.05
CA GLU A 91 -7.41 -10.51 -13.14
C GLU A 91 -7.81 -9.23 -12.41
N PHE A 92 -7.03 -8.79 -11.40
CA PHE A 92 -7.27 -7.55 -10.64
C PHE A 92 -6.92 -6.26 -11.40
N ARG A 93 -6.62 -6.34 -12.70
CA ARG A 93 -6.27 -5.18 -13.53
C ARG A 93 -7.48 -4.33 -13.95
N THR A 94 -8.69 -4.87 -13.82
CA THR A 94 -9.94 -4.24 -14.24
C THR A 94 -10.42 -3.23 -13.20
#